data_AF-A0A396TZW8-F1
#
_entry.id   AF-A0A396TZW8-F1
#
_cell.length_a   1.000
_cell.length_b   1.000
_cell.length_c   1.000
_cell.angle_alpha   90.00
_cell.angle_beta   90.00
_cell.angle_gamma   90.00
#
_symmetry.space_group_name_H-M   'P 1'
#
loop_
_entity.id
_entity.type
_entity.pdbx_description
1 polymer ?
#
loop_
_entity_poly.entity_id
_entity_poly.type
_entity_poly.pdbx_seq_one_letter_code
_entity_poly.pdbx_strand_id
1 'polypeptide(L)'
;MENVVMNFKNIKLMCASLLLICGNASATLMTFETRDLDHDAANHGIDKLDYAGSWLAQASDINSVELSDFTMIKSGKDRISHLQIDLSIDRGLSNWFFELGLDAGFGAAVYLDGNLVDNRTDDLWWGYNWNNSDVFSVALNGLTRDNKVVDIYWGEHCCNGASSIRFKNDFSQWGNLSASNLADASIPEPTSIALIAMGLLGLVSRRFSK
;
A
#
# COMPACT_ATOMS: atom_id res chain seq x y z
N MET A 1 14.35 79.78 -2.17
CA MET A 1 14.82 78.58 -1.46
C MET A 1 14.65 77.42 -2.42
N GLU A 2 15.77 76.82 -2.82
CA GLU A 2 15.85 75.81 -3.88
C GLU A 2 15.05 74.55 -3.53
N ASN A 3 14.26 74.10 -4.51
CA ASN A 3 13.69 72.76 -4.55
C ASN A 3 14.81 71.78 -4.90
N VAL A 4 15.04 70.78 -4.05
CA VAL A 4 15.70 69.53 -4.48
C VAL A 4 14.70 68.41 -4.32
N VAL A 5 14.06 68.06 -5.44
CA VAL A 5 13.34 66.82 -5.62
C VAL A 5 14.39 65.72 -5.78
N MET A 6 14.34 64.69 -4.92
CA MET A 6 14.94 63.39 -5.23
C MET A 6 13.83 62.34 -5.26
N ASN A 7 13.56 61.85 -6.47
CA ASN A 7 12.65 60.76 -6.76
C ASN A 7 13.40 59.74 -7.61
N PHE A 8 13.83 58.61 -7.05
CA PHE A 8 14.21 57.40 -7.79
C PHE A 8 14.04 56.20 -6.84
N LYS A 9 12.89 55.51 -6.93
CA LYS A 9 12.69 54.27 -7.72
C LYS A 9 13.61 53.12 -7.28
N ASN A 10 12.95 52.05 -6.81
CA ASN A 10 13.43 50.67 -6.67
C ASN A 10 13.96 50.22 -5.30
N ILE A 11 13.11 50.24 -4.26
CA ILE A 11 13.23 49.27 -3.17
C ILE A 11 12.71 47.94 -3.72
N LYS A 12 13.62 47.11 -4.23
CA LYS A 12 13.29 45.75 -4.68
C LYS A 12 12.97 44.89 -3.45
N LEU A 13 11.69 44.56 -3.37
CA LEU A 13 11.04 43.54 -2.57
C LEU A 13 11.93 42.28 -2.44
N MET A 14 12.32 41.91 -1.22
CA MET A 14 12.71 40.54 -0.90
C MET A 14 11.67 39.96 0.05
N CYS A 15 10.52 39.55 -0.51
CA CYS A 15 9.67 38.57 0.13
C CYS A 15 10.40 37.24 0.06
N ALA A 16 10.99 36.81 1.17
CA ALA A 16 11.39 35.42 1.36
C ALA A 16 10.10 34.61 1.55
N SER A 17 9.53 34.12 0.45
CA SER A 17 8.44 33.16 0.46
C SER A 17 8.98 31.84 1.01
N LEU A 18 8.82 31.61 2.31
CA LEU A 18 8.99 30.30 2.91
C LEU A 18 7.79 29.46 2.42
N LEU A 19 7.97 28.73 1.32
CA LEU A 19 7.01 27.73 0.86
C LEU A 19 6.97 26.62 1.92
N LEU A 20 5.97 26.65 2.80
CA LEU A 20 5.57 25.47 3.54
C LEU A 20 5.09 24.44 2.50
N ILE A 21 5.95 23.46 2.22
CA ILE A 21 5.53 22.24 1.51
C ILE A 21 4.69 21.47 2.53
N CYS A 22 3.37 21.63 2.45
CA CYS A 22 2.46 20.71 3.12
C CYS A 22 2.57 19.36 2.40
N GLY A 23 3.32 18.43 2.98
CA GLY A 23 3.24 17.03 2.57
C GLY A 23 1.82 16.53 2.81
N ASN A 24 1.19 15.96 1.79
CA ASN A 24 -0.05 15.22 2.00
C ASN A 24 0.33 13.92 2.69
N ALA A 25 0.19 13.85 4.02
CA ALA A 25 0.22 12.59 4.72
C ALA A 25 -1.09 11.86 4.39
N SER A 26 -1.06 11.02 3.36
CA SER A 26 -2.11 10.03 3.13
C SER A 26 -1.82 8.87 4.07
N ALA A 27 -2.75 8.57 4.97
CA ALA A 27 -2.63 7.38 5.82
C ALA A 27 -2.98 6.16 4.96
N THR A 28 -2.03 5.24 4.79
CA THR A 28 -2.34 3.93 4.21
C THR A 28 -3.34 3.23 5.11
N LEU A 29 -4.52 2.95 4.57
CA LEU A 29 -5.58 2.22 5.24
C LEU A 29 -5.56 0.76 4.80
N MET A 30 -5.64 -0.16 5.77
CA MET A 30 -5.93 -1.56 5.49
C MET A 30 -7.31 -1.88 6.06
N THR A 31 -8.18 -2.42 5.23
CA THR A 31 -9.51 -2.85 5.62
C THR A 31 -9.58 -4.35 5.45
N PHE A 32 -9.81 -5.05 6.55
CA PHE A 32 -9.99 -6.50 6.57
C PHE A 32 -11.45 -6.83 6.80
N GLU A 33 -11.99 -7.63 5.89
CA GLU A 33 -13.39 -7.99 5.88
C GLU A 33 -13.54 -9.51 5.79
N THR A 34 -14.62 -10.00 6.39
CA THR A 34 -15.00 -11.41 6.29
C THR A 34 -16.50 -11.54 6.02
N ARG A 35 -16.85 -12.64 5.34
CA ARG A 35 -18.22 -13.10 5.10
C ARG A 35 -18.27 -14.60 5.34
N ASP A 36 -19.45 -15.08 5.70
CA ASP A 36 -19.71 -16.51 5.86
C ASP A 36 -19.71 -17.17 4.48
N LEU A 37 -19.11 -18.35 4.40
CA LEU A 37 -19.20 -19.19 3.21
C LEU A 37 -20.58 -19.87 3.13
N ASP A 38 -21.16 -19.91 1.93
CA ASP A 38 -22.39 -20.67 1.66
C ASP A 38 -22.11 -22.18 1.59
N HIS A 39 -22.27 -22.88 2.71
CA HIS A 39 -22.02 -24.32 2.82
C HIS A 39 -22.94 -25.18 1.93
N ASP A 40 -24.10 -24.67 1.52
CA ASP A 40 -25.05 -25.41 0.69
C ASP A 40 -24.70 -25.32 -0.80
N ALA A 41 -23.86 -24.35 -1.20
CA ALA A 41 -23.37 -24.18 -2.55
C ALA A 41 -22.17 -25.09 -2.87
N ALA A 42 -22.03 -25.45 -4.15
CA ALA A 42 -20.84 -26.15 -4.62
C ALA A 42 -19.57 -25.34 -4.34
N ASN A 43 -18.52 -26.00 -3.83
CA ASN A 43 -17.28 -25.37 -3.37
C ASN A 43 -17.51 -24.20 -2.39
N HIS A 44 -18.57 -24.28 -1.60
CA HIS A 44 -18.93 -23.27 -0.63
C HIS A 44 -19.20 -21.87 -1.25
N GLY A 45 -19.64 -21.85 -2.52
CA GLY A 45 -19.85 -20.62 -3.27
C GLY A 45 -18.57 -19.95 -3.79
N ILE A 46 -17.43 -20.65 -3.76
CA ILE A 46 -16.16 -20.15 -4.32
C ILE A 46 -15.98 -20.63 -5.76
N ASP A 47 -15.96 -19.67 -6.68
CA ASP A 47 -15.38 -19.82 -8.01
C ASP A 47 -13.87 -19.53 -7.95
N LYS A 48 -13.05 -20.56 -8.11
CA LYS A 48 -11.59 -20.47 -8.07
C LYS A 48 -10.98 -19.67 -9.24
N LEU A 49 -11.79 -19.29 -10.22
CA LEU A 49 -11.39 -18.40 -11.32
C LEU A 49 -11.85 -16.95 -11.09
N ASP A 50 -12.75 -16.70 -10.13
CA ASP A 50 -13.28 -15.36 -9.82
C ASP A 50 -13.58 -15.21 -8.32
N TYR A 51 -12.54 -14.97 -7.52
CA TYR A 51 -12.70 -14.78 -6.08
C TYR A 51 -13.41 -13.48 -5.73
N ALA A 52 -13.20 -12.40 -6.51
CA ALA A 52 -13.88 -11.13 -6.31
C ALA A 52 -15.40 -11.28 -6.57
N GLY A 53 -15.80 -11.97 -7.64
CA GLY A 53 -17.19 -12.33 -7.87
C GLY A 53 -17.76 -13.23 -6.78
N SER A 54 -16.98 -14.21 -6.32
CA SER A 54 -17.37 -15.10 -5.22
C SER A 54 -17.64 -14.34 -3.91
N TRP A 55 -16.82 -13.34 -3.59
CA TRP A 55 -17.02 -12.45 -2.45
C TRP A 55 -18.35 -11.69 -2.52
N LEU A 56 -18.64 -11.10 -3.68
CA LEU A 56 -19.88 -10.35 -3.91
C LEU A 56 -21.13 -11.25 -3.91
N ALA A 57 -20.97 -12.53 -4.28
CA ALA A 57 -22.06 -13.49 -4.35
C ALA A 57 -22.48 -14.05 -2.98
N GLN A 58 -21.64 -13.96 -1.95
CA GLN A 58 -22.02 -14.42 -0.60
C GLN A 58 -23.20 -13.60 -0.07
N ALA A 59 -24.15 -14.24 0.61
CA ALA A 59 -25.35 -13.56 1.10
C ALA A 59 -25.22 -12.99 2.53
N SER A 60 -24.23 -13.44 3.30
CA SER A 60 -24.05 -13.02 4.71
C SER A 60 -23.70 -11.55 4.85
N ASP A 61 -23.85 -10.97 6.03
CA ASP A 61 -23.33 -9.61 6.28
C ASP A 61 -21.80 -9.55 6.15
N ILE A 62 -21.29 -8.35 5.85
CA ILE A 62 -19.85 -8.06 5.88
C ILE A 62 -19.46 -7.68 7.30
N ASN A 63 -18.53 -8.42 7.89
CA ASN A 63 -17.81 -7.99 9.09
C ASN A 63 -16.54 -7.26 8.66
N SER A 64 -16.39 -5.99 9.02
CA SER A 64 -15.31 -5.12 8.54
C SER A 64 -14.54 -4.50 9.70
N VAL A 65 -13.21 -4.52 9.60
CA VAL A 65 -12.28 -3.99 10.60
C VAL A 65 -11.15 -3.25 9.89
N GLU A 66 -10.84 -2.04 10.35
CA GLU A 66 -9.62 -1.34 9.95
C GLU A 66 -8.41 -1.88 10.75
N LEU A 67 -7.34 -2.21 10.06
CA LEU A 67 -6.12 -2.76 10.66
C LEU A 67 -4.94 -1.82 10.47
N SER A 68 -4.10 -1.72 11.49
CA SER A 68 -2.79 -1.09 11.40
C SER A 68 -1.67 -2.11 11.13
N ASP A 69 -1.92 -3.39 11.36
CA ASP A 69 -0.98 -4.50 11.19
C ASP A 69 -1.74 -5.79 10.80
N PHE A 70 -1.19 -6.55 9.84
CA PHE A 70 -1.71 -7.83 9.40
C PHE A 70 -0.74 -8.97 9.76
N THR A 71 -0.53 -9.16 11.05
CA THR A 71 0.28 -10.27 11.60
C THR A 71 -0.61 -11.23 12.39
N MET A 72 -0.60 -12.50 12.00
CA MET A 72 -1.31 -13.59 12.68
C MET A 72 -2.82 -13.31 12.84
N ILE A 73 -3.43 -12.73 11.81
CA ILE A 73 -4.86 -12.44 11.76
C ILE A 73 -5.63 -13.73 11.48
N LYS A 74 -6.72 -13.94 12.23
CA LYS A 74 -7.58 -15.10 12.11
C LYS A 74 -8.89 -14.70 11.47
N SER A 75 -9.16 -15.22 10.27
CA SER A 75 -10.37 -14.93 9.52
C SER A 75 -11.62 -15.50 10.19
N GLY A 76 -11.49 -16.60 10.93
CA GLY A 76 -12.61 -17.37 11.45
C GLY A 76 -12.95 -18.55 10.54
N LYS A 77 -13.59 -19.56 11.13
CA LYS A 77 -14.00 -20.77 10.40
C LYS A 77 -15.11 -20.48 9.42
N ASP A 78 -15.09 -21.15 8.27
CA ASP A 78 -16.09 -21.04 7.22
C ASP A 78 -16.28 -19.58 6.77
N ARG A 79 -15.16 -18.95 6.39
CA ARG A 79 -15.10 -17.55 5.98
C ARG A 79 -14.43 -17.40 4.63
N ILE A 80 -15.03 -16.58 3.77
CA ILE A 80 -14.28 -15.88 2.75
C ILE A 80 -13.78 -14.57 3.35
N SER A 81 -12.57 -14.20 3.01
CA SER A 81 -11.86 -13.05 3.51
C SER A 81 -11.53 -12.11 2.37
N HIS A 82 -11.55 -10.82 2.65
CA HIS A 82 -11.15 -9.75 1.77
C HIS A 82 -10.23 -8.80 2.55
N LEU A 83 -9.01 -8.61 2.07
CA LEU A 83 -8.12 -7.58 2.57
C LEU A 83 -7.88 -6.56 1.46
N GLN A 84 -8.34 -5.34 1.72
CA GLN A 84 -8.05 -4.18 0.89
C GLN A 84 -6.87 -3.40 1.48
N ILE A 85 -5.90 -3.07 0.65
CA ILE A 85 -4.75 -2.23 1.01
C ILE A 85 -4.79 -0.96 0.15
N ASP A 86 -4.99 0.19 0.81
CA ASP A 86 -4.94 1.48 0.14
C ASP A 86 -3.48 1.95 -0.02
N LEU A 87 -3.03 1.83 -1.25
CA LEU A 87 -1.73 2.23 -1.77
C LEU A 87 -1.74 3.67 -2.33
N SER A 88 -2.74 4.51 -2.02
CA SER A 88 -2.83 5.94 -2.38
C SER A 88 -1.83 6.83 -1.62
N ILE A 89 -0.56 6.44 -1.66
CA ILE A 89 0.60 7.16 -1.13
C ILE A 89 1.44 7.68 -2.28
N ASP A 90 2.17 8.77 -2.03
CA ASP A 90 3.10 9.30 -3.02
C ASP A 90 4.24 8.30 -3.22
N ARG A 91 4.48 7.89 -4.46
CA ARG A 91 5.49 6.89 -4.81
C ARG A 91 5.99 7.12 -6.23
N GLY A 92 7.29 6.90 -6.44
CA GLY A 92 7.86 6.74 -7.77
C GLY A 92 7.54 5.37 -8.39
N LEU A 93 8.05 5.15 -9.60
CA LEU A 93 8.02 3.83 -10.26
C LEU A 93 8.78 2.81 -9.38
N SER A 94 8.11 1.72 -8.99
CA SER A 94 8.72 0.67 -8.16
C SER A 94 8.05 -0.69 -8.36
N ASN A 95 8.79 -1.77 -8.13
CA ASN A 95 8.23 -3.11 -8.02
C ASN A 95 8.04 -3.47 -6.56
N TRP A 96 6.91 -4.10 -6.27
CA TRP A 96 6.55 -4.56 -4.93
C TRP A 96 6.35 -6.07 -4.96
N PHE A 97 6.87 -6.73 -3.94
CA PHE A 97 6.81 -8.18 -3.78
C PHE A 97 6.06 -8.48 -2.50
N PHE A 98 5.01 -9.27 -2.60
CA PHE A 98 4.20 -9.73 -1.48
C PHE A 98 4.41 -11.22 -1.29
N GLU A 99 4.43 -11.63 -0.03
CA GLU A 99 4.32 -13.03 0.37
C GLU A 99 3.17 -13.14 1.36
N LEU A 100 2.19 -13.95 0.97
CA LEU A 100 0.98 -14.19 1.72
C LEU A 100 1.11 -15.56 2.39
N GLY A 101 1.34 -15.54 3.70
CA GLY A 101 1.28 -16.72 4.55
C GLY A 101 -0.16 -16.91 5.01
N LEU A 102 -0.95 -17.63 4.23
CA LEU A 102 -2.39 -17.77 4.46
C LEU A 102 -2.76 -19.12 5.09
N ASP A 103 -3.92 -19.14 5.74
CA ASP A 103 -4.76 -20.32 5.91
C ASP A 103 -5.95 -20.18 4.94
N ALA A 104 -5.87 -20.84 3.80
CA ALA A 104 -6.81 -20.67 2.69
C ALA A 104 -7.10 -22.00 1.99
N GLY A 105 -8.01 -22.78 2.57
CA GLY A 105 -8.44 -24.08 2.05
C GLY A 105 -9.05 -24.05 0.64
N PHE A 106 -9.52 -22.90 0.17
CA PHE A 106 -10.04 -22.72 -1.19
C PHE A 106 -9.10 -21.98 -2.12
N GLY A 107 -7.87 -21.67 -1.68
CA GLY A 107 -6.93 -20.82 -2.41
C GLY A 107 -7.18 -19.33 -2.23
N ALA A 108 -6.48 -18.53 -3.02
CA ALA A 108 -6.46 -17.07 -2.89
C ALA A 108 -6.17 -16.39 -4.23
N ALA A 109 -6.55 -15.12 -4.34
CA ALA A 109 -6.25 -14.29 -5.50
C ALA A 109 -5.89 -12.86 -5.07
N VAL A 110 -5.00 -12.25 -5.84
CA VAL A 110 -4.56 -10.86 -5.66
C VAL A 110 -4.96 -10.05 -6.89
N TYR A 111 -5.57 -8.90 -6.64
CA TYR A 111 -6.01 -7.95 -7.65
C TYR A 111 -5.31 -6.60 -7.44
N LEU A 112 -5.08 -5.88 -8.53
CA LEU A 112 -4.58 -4.51 -8.55
C LEU A 112 -5.57 -3.63 -9.31
N ASP A 113 -6.16 -2.66 -8.62
CA ASP A 113 -7.19 -1.77 -9.14
C ASP A 113 -8.32 -2.55 -9.85
N GLY A 114 -8.74 -3.68 -9.25
CA GLY A 114 -9.78 -4.59 -9.77
C GLY A 114 -9.33 -5.58 -10.84
N ASN A 115 -8.07 -5.54 -11.31
CA ASN A 115 -7.56 -6.48 -12.31
C ASN A 115 -6.84 -7.64 -11.61
N LEU A 116 -7.14 -8.88 -12.00
CA LEU A 116 -6.46 -10.07 -11.48
C LEU A 116 -4.96 -10.01 -11.82
N VAL A 117 -4.11 -10.10 -10.80
CA VAL A 117 -2.65 -10.16 -10.94
C VAL A 117 -2.18 -11.60 -10.93
N ASP A 118 -2.57 -12.35 -9.90
CA ASP A 118 -2.18 -13.74 -9.72
C ASP A 118 -3.19 -14.47 -8.82
N ASN A 119 -3.26 -15.80 -8.94
CA ASN A 119 -4.06 -16.65 -8.07
C ASN A 119 -3.43 -18.01 -7.79
N ARG A 120 -3.86 -18.59 -6.67
CA ARG A 120 -3.61 -19.98 -6.27
C ARG A 120 -4.96 -20.62 -6.00
N THR A 121 -5.16 -21.82 -6.51
CA THR A 121 -6.46 -22.53 -6.47
C THR A 121 -6.43 -23.79 -5.60
N ASP A 122 -5.26 -24.12 -5.08
CA ASP A 122 -4.95 -25.18 -4.17
C ASP A 122 -5.16 -24.76 -2.71
N ASP A 123 -5.17 -25.75 -1.80
CA ASP A 123 -5.22 -25.54 -0.35
C ASP A 123 -3.89 -24.92 0.11
N LEU A 124 -3.95 -23.73 0.73
CA LEU A 124 -2.77 -23.04 1.23
C LEU A 124 -2.74 -23.10 2.75
N TRP A 125 -1.72 -23.75 3.30
CA TRP A 125 -1.42 -23.72 4.72
C TRP A 125 0.06 -23.44 4.97
N TRP A 126 0.40 -22.17 5.17
CA TRP A 126 1.80 -21.76 5.37
C TRP A 126 2.44 -22.32 6.65
N GLY A 127 1.63 -22.76 7.61
CA GLY A 127 2.12 -23.36 8.87
C GLY A 127 3.01 -22.41 9.69
N TYR A 128 2.80 -21.10 9.57
CA TYR A 128 3.59 -20.05 10.22
C TYR A 128 5.07 -20.04 9.81
N ASN A 129 5.38 -20.57 8.63
CA ASN A 129 6.73 -20.68 8.10
C ASN A 129 6.82 -20.02 6.72
N TRP A 130 7.56 -18.92 6.65
CA TRP A 130 7.79 -18.19 5.41
C TRP A 130 8.58 -18.97 4.33
N ASN A 131 9.18 -20.11 4.68
CA ASN A 131 9.85 -21.00 3.71
C ASN A 131 8.97 -22.17 3.25
N ASN A 132 7.68 -22.18 3.59
CA ASN A 132 6.72 -23.18 3.15
C ASN A 132 6.35 -22.96 1.67
N SER A 133 6.12 -24.04 0.92
CA SER A 133 5.64 -24.00 -0.47
C SER A 133 4.28 -23.34 -0.65
N ASP A 134 3.50 -23.29 0.43
CA ASP A 134 2.14 -22.75 0.43
C ASP A 134 2.12 -21.24 0.71
N VAL A 135 3.30 -20.63 0.92
CA VAL A 135 3.42 -19.16 0.85
C VAL A 135 3.13 -18.72 -0.58
N PHE A 136 2.12 -17.87 -0.73
CA PHE A 136 1.76 -17.33 -2.03
C PHE A 136 2.57 -16.05 -2.29
N SER A 137 3.54 -16.14 -3.19
CA SER A 137 4.37 -15.00 -3.62
C SER A 137 3.77 -14.30 -4.83
N VAL A 138 3.58 -12.98 -4.74
CA VAL A 138 3.02 -12.16 -5.83
C VAL A 138 3.92 -10.95 -6.09
N ALA A 139 4.17 -10.65 -7.36
CA ALA A 139 4.94 -9.48 -7.78
C ALA A 139 4.03 -8.46 -8.49
N LEU A 140 3.97 -7.25 -7.93
CA LEU A 140 3.33 -6.10 -8.55
C LEU A 140 4.41 -5.24 -9.21
N ASN A 141 4.54 -5.37 -10.52
CA ASN A 141 5.61 -4.73 -11.28
C ASN A 141 5.18 -3.36 -11.80
N GLY A 142 6.11 -2.41 -11.79
CA GLY A 142 5.90 -1.09 -12.38
C GLY A 142 4.78 -0.27 -11.71
N LEU A 143 4.60 -0.43 -10.40
CA LEU A 143 3.64 0.37 -9.65
C LEU A 143 4.02 1.85 -9.72
N THR A 144 3.01 2.68 -9.97
CA THR A 144 3.10 4.14 -9.95
C THR A 144 2.08 4.70 -8.97
N ARG A 145 2.03 6.03 -8.82
CA ARG A 145 1.00 6.70 -8.02
C ARG A 145 -0.44 6.46 -8.53
N ASP A 146 -0.60 6.08 -9.79
CA ASP A 146 -1.93 5.79 -10.35
C ASP A 146 -2.49 4.45 -9.84
N ASN A 147 -1.62 3.56 -9.34
CA ASN A 147 -2.02 2.32 -8.71
C ASN A 147 -2.36 2.54 -7.25
N LYS A 148 -3.58 2.18 -6.86
CA LYS A 148 -4.16 2.65 -5.60
C LYS A 148 -4.64 1.55 -4.70
N VAL A 149 -5.19 0.47 -5.25
CA VAL A 149 -5.85 -0.54 -4.41
C VAL A 149 -5.31 -1.92 -4.74
N VAL A 150 -4.87 -2.62 -3.71
CA VAL A 150 -4.58 -4.06 -3.78
C VAL A 150 -5.65 -4.78 -2.98
N ASP A 151 -6.37 -5.67 -3.66
CA ASP A 151 -7.40 -6.51 -3.04
C ASP A 151 -6.90 -7.95 -3.00
N ILE A 152 -7.05 -8.58 -1.86
CA ILE A 152 -6.64 -9.97 -1.63
C ILE A 152 -7.85 -10.73 -1.12
N TYR A 153 -8.24 -11.77 -1.83
CA TYR A 153 -9.37 -12.64 -1.46
C TYR A 153 -8.88 -14.05 -1.19
N TRP A 154 -9.42 -14.69 -0.15
CA TRP A 154 -9.15 -16.11 0.14
C TRP A 154 -10.30 -16.75 0.92
N GLY A 155 -10.47 -18.06 0.78
CA GLY A 155 -11.52 -18.82 1.48
C GLY A 155 -10.95 -19.89 2.42
N GLU A 156 -11.51 -19.99 3.63
CA GLU A 156 -11.12 -20.93 4.68
C GLU A 156 -12.35 -21.67 5.25
N HIS A 157 -12.25 -22.98 5.50
CA HIS A 157 -13.41 -23.83 5.82
C HIS A 157 -13.33 -24.65 7.13
N CYS A 158 -12.24 -24.60 7.93
CA CYS A 158 -12.17 -25.53 9.08
C CYS A 158 -11.46 -25.04 10.33
N CYS A 159 -10.28 -24.46 10.19
CA CYS A 159 -9.25 -24.63 11.20
C CYS A 159 -8.79 -23.30 11.82
N ASN A 160 -9.26 -22.17 11.28
CA ASN A 160 -9.03 -20.83 11.80
C ASN A 160 -7.56 -20.58 12.17
N GLY A 161 -6.69 -21.06 11.30
CA GLY A 161 -5.27 -20.78 11.32
C GLY A 161 -5.02 -19.31 11.02
N ALA A 162 -3.91 -18.81 11.55
CA ALA A 162 -3.59 -17.39 11.43
C ALA A 162 -2.90 -17.12 10.09
N SER A 163 -3.29 -16.02 9.45
CA SER A 163 -2.70 -15.50 8.23
C SER A 163 -1.80 -14.31 8.54
N SER A 164 -0.70 -14.16 7.81
CA SER A 164 0.18 -13.00 7.84
C SER A 164 0.60 -12.64 6.44
N ILE A 165 0.86 -11.36 6.20
CA ILE A 165 1.42 -10.90 4.93
C ILE A 165 2.70 -10.15 5.23
N ARG A 166 3.72 -10.39 4.40
CA ARG A 166 4.92 -9.56 4.38
C ARG A 166 5.15 -9.05 2.98
N PHE A 167 5.82 -7.92 2.87
CA PHE A 167 6.13 -7.31 1.60
C PHE A 167 7.51 -6.67 1.64
N LYS A 168 8.01 -6.38 0.44
CA LYS A 168 9.13 -5.47 0.21
C LYS A 168 8.91 -4.75 -1.10
N ASN A 169 9.67 -3.68 -1.33
CA ASN A 169 9.81 -3.09 -2.65
C ASN A 169 11.29 -3.04 -3.04
N ASP A 170 11.57 -2.44 -4.20
CA ASP A 170 12.94 -2.27 -4.70
C ASP A 170 13.90 -1.58 -3.71
N PHE A 171 13.37 -0.83 -2.73
CA PHE A 171 14.14 0.00 -1.79
C PHE A 171 14.07 -0.50 -0.34
N SER A 172 13.25 -1.50 -0.04
CA SER A 172 13.03 -1.98 1.32
C SER A 172 13.44 -3.44 1.52
N GLN A 173 13.74 -3.79 2.77
CA GLN A 173 13.85 -5.18 3.18
C GLN A 173 12.44 -5.76 3.41
N TRP A 174 12.35 -7.09 3.49
CA TRP A 174 11.11 -7.75 3.90
C TRP A 174 10.63 -7.22 5.26
N GLY A 175 9.40 -6.75 5.30
CA GLY A 175 8.70 -6.34 6.52
C GLY A 175 7.26 -6.85 6.52
N ASN A 176 6.68 -7.01 7.71
CA ASN A 176 5.27 -7.37 7.83
C ASN A 176 4.39 -6.29 7.19
N LEU A 177 3.23 -6.69 6.70
CA LEU A 177 2.24 -5.76 6.20
C LEU A 177 1.63 -4.97 7.36
N SER A 178 2.05 -3.72 7.49
CA SER A 178 1.56 -2.77 8.48
C SER A 178 1.51 -1.38 7.88
N ALA A 179 0.61 -0.53 8.40
CA ALA A 179 0.51 0.86 7.95
C ALA A 179 1.84 1.61 8.11
N SER A 180 2.60 1.33 9.17
CA SER A 180 3.93 1.90 9.40
C SER A 180 4.93 1.47 8.32
N ASN A 181 5.02 0.16 8.05
CA ASN A 181 5.97 -0.35 7.06
C ASN A 181 5.59 0.12 5.65
N LEU A 182 4.29 0.24 5.34
CA LEU A 182 3.80 0.78 4.06
C LEU A 182 4.17 2.26 3.90
N ALA A 183 4.04 3.05 4.96
CA ALA A 183 4.48 4.44 4.97
C ALA A 183 5.99 4.56 4.77
N ASP A 184 6.80 3.75 5.46
CA ASP A 184 8.27 3.76 5.31
C ASP A 184 8.71 3.33 3.90
N ALA A 185 8.01 2.36 3.30
CA ALA A 185 8.29 1.86 1.96
C ALA A 185 7.91 2.87 0.85
N SER A 186 7.01 3.82 1.13
CA SER A 186 6.54 4.81 0.15
C SER A 186 7.53 5.94 -0.15
N ILE A 187 8.58 6.09 0.67
CA ILE A 187 9.51 7.23 0.59
C ILE A 187 10.66 6.90 -0.35
N PRO A 188 10.53 7.23 -1.64
CA PRO A 188 11.50 8.16 -2.24
C PRO A 188 10.78 9.18 -3.15
N GLU A 189 10.78 10.50 -2.90
CA GLU A 189 11.92 11.41 -3.10
C GLU A 189 11.89 12.72 -2.28
N PRO A 190 13.08 13.25 -1.89
CA PRO A 190 13.30 14.68 -1.96
C PRO A 190 14.58 15.00 -2.76
N THR A 191 14.71 14.52 -4.00
CA THR A 191 15.77 15.07 -4.88
C THR A 191 15.53 16.55 -5.12
N SER A 192 14.27 17.00 -5.19
CA SER A 192 13.92 18.40 -5.37
C SER A 192 14.35 19.29 -4.21
N ILE A 193 14.16 18.87 -2.94
CA ILE A 193 14.60 19.69 -1.79
C ILE A 193 16.12 19.72 -1.70
N ALA A 194 16.79 18.58 -1.90
CA ALA A 194 18.26 18.53 -1.91
C ALA A 194 18.86 19.37 -3.05
N LEU A 195 18.28 19.31 -4.25
CA LEU A 195 18.71 20.12 -5.40
C LEU A 195 18.39 21.61 -5.22
N ILE A 196 17.23 21.97 -4.64
CA ILE A 196 16.90 23.36 -4.30
C ILE A 196 17.84 23.87 -3.20
N ALA A 197 18.13 23.08 -2.17
CA ALA A 197 19.06 23.44 -1.11
C ALA A 197 20.48 23.63 -1.65
N MET A 198 20.97 22.72 -2.50
CA MET A 198 22.26 22.88 -3.18
C MET A 198 22.28 24.08 -4.12
N GLY A 199 21.19 24.33 -4.86
CA GLY A 199 21.03 25.50 -5.72
C GLY A 199 21.09 26.81 -4.93
N LEU A 200 20.42 26.88 -3.78
CA LEU A 200 20.48 28.04 -2.87
C LEU A 200 21.86 28.23 -2.26
N LEU A 201 22.53 27.15 -1.83
CA LEU A 201 23.90 27.21 -1.32
C LEU A 201 24.90 27.70 -2.38
N GLY A 202 24.74 27.26 -3.64
CA GLY A 202 25.53 27.73 -4.78
C GLY A 202 25.30 29.21 -5.13
N LEU A 203 24.10 29.75 -4.87
CA LEU A 203 23.79 31.17 -5.06
C LEU A 203 24.36 32.04 -3.93
N VAL A 204 24.41 31.54 -2.70
CA VAL A 204 24.98 32.25 -1.54
C VAL A 204 26.50 32.31 -1.61
N SER A 205 27.18 31.21 -1.98
CA SER A 205 28.64 31.18 -2.10
C SER A 205 29.19 32.13 -3.16
N ARG A 206 28.42 32.39 -4.23
CA ARG A 206 28.78 33.35 -5.29
C ARG A 206 28.76 34.81 -4.84
N ARG A 207 28.08 35.13 -3.72
CA ARG A 207 27.94 36.50 -3.21
C ARG A 207 29.08 36.94 -2.29
N PHE A 208 29.87 35.98 -1.78
CA PHE A 208 31.00 36.23 -0.86
C PHE A 208 32.39 36.17 -1.54
N SER A 209 32.46 35.88 -2.85
CA SER A 209 33.72 35.80 -3.60
C SER A 209 34.10 37.13 -4.30
N LYS A 210 33.75 38.27 -3.73
CA LYS A 210 34.19 39.60 -4.21
C LYS A 210 35.08 40.28 -3.18
#